data_AF-A0A1Q3LTX9-F1
#
_entry.id   AF-A0A1Q3LTX9-F1
#
_cell.length_a   1.000
_cell.length_b   1.000
_cell.length_c   1.000
_cell.angle_alpha   90.00
_cell.angle_beta   90.00
_cell.angle_gamma   90.00
#
_symmetry.space_group_name_H-M   'P 1'
#
loop_
_entity.id
_entity.type
_entity.pdbx_description
1 polymer ?
#
loop_
_entity_poly.entity_id
_entity_poly.type
_entity_poly.pdbx_seq_one_letter_code
_entity_poly.pdbx_strand_id
1 'polypeptide(L)'
;MWEKYLIVTITSSKLSGCHILNFDDIRLSGFEVGDFTRLHREIEKRDIKVLFFDEIQVVEEWEKYVNQLLRDEYKVFVTGSNASMLSVELGTHLTGRQLSESF
;
A
#
# COMPACT_ATOMS: atom_id res chain seq x y z
N MET A 1 -18.60 5.08 14.18
CA MET A 1 -19.19 4.22 13.11
C MET A 1 -19.32 4.93 11.76
N TRP A 2 -19.64 6.24 11.70
CA TRP A 2 -19.77 6.99 10.43
C TRP A 2 -18.44 7.53 9.87
N GLU A 3 -17.44 7.76 10.72
CA GLU A 3 -16.08 8.16 10.29
C GLU A 3 -15.39 7.08 9.44
N LYS A 4 -15.72 5.79 9.67
CA LYS A 4 -15.14 4.63 8.97
C LYS A 4 -15.63 4.42 7.53
N TYR A 5 -16.64 5.16 7.07
CA TYR A 5 -17.10 5.15 5.67
C TYR A 5 -16.35 6.17 4.80
N LEU A 6 -15.71 7.17 5.43
CA LEU A 6 -14.95 8.19 4.72
C LEU A 6 -13.68 7.60 4.08
N ILE A 7 -12.98 6.71 4.80
CA ILE A 7 -11.75 6.02 4.36
C ILE A 7 -11.90 5.40 2.95
N VAL A 8 -13.07 4.84 2.65
CA VAL A 8 -13.37 4.16 1.38
C VAL A 8 -13.66 5.14 0.22
N THR A 9 -14.13 6.35 0.53
CA THR A 9 -14.51 7.34 -0.49
C THR A 9 -13.31 8.16 -0.96
N ILE A 10 -12.34 8.37 -0.07
CA ILE A 10 -11.19 9.25 -0.26
C ILE A 10 -10.09 8.62 -1.11
N THR A 11 -10.07 7.29 -1.19
CA THR A 11 -9.24 6.47 -2.07
C THR A 11 -9.73 6.46 -3.52
N SER A 12 -10.24 7.60 -4.01
CA SER A 12 -10.71 7.77 -5.39
C SER A 12 -10.06 8.98 -6.06
N SER A 13 -8.74 9.03 -6.11
CA SER A 13 -8.06 9.76 -7.19
C SER A 13 -7.95 8.80 -8.38
N LYS A 14 -8.77 9.03 -9.41
CA LYS A 14 -8.70 8.38 -10.72
C LYS A 14 -7.34 8.68 -11.36
N LEU A 15 -6.35 7.84 -11.08
CA LEU A 15 -5.22 7.60 -11.97
C LEU A 15 -5.38 6.18 -12.46
N SER A 16 -5.57 6.05 -13.78
CA SER A 16 -5.85 4.79 -14.45
C SER A 16 -4.72 3.77 -14.18
N GLY A 17 -4.96 2.81 -13.28
CA GLY A 17 -4.08 1.66 -13.08
C GLY A 17 -3.16 1.67 -11.85
N CYS A 18 -3.14 2.73 -11.02
CA CYS A 18 -2.39 2.73 -9.76
C CYS A 18 -3.18 3.37 -8.62
N HIS A 19 -2.87 2.95 -7.39
CA HIS A 19 -3.48 3.53 -6.19
C HIS A 19 -2.41 4.07 -5.26
N ILE A 20 -2.58 5.33 -4.86
CA ILE A 20 -1.72 6.00 -3.88
C ILE A 20 -2.54 6.20 -2.60
N LEU A 21 -2.00 5.75 -1.48
CA LEU A 21 -2.58 5.91 -0.16
C LEU A 21 -1.54 6.52 0.77
N ASN A 22 -1.84 7.71 1.30
CA ASN A 22 -1.03 8.35 2.34
C ASN A 22 -1.71 8.11 3.69
N PHE A 23 -1.01 7.45 4.60
CA PHE A 23 -1.48 7.01 5.92
C PHE A 23 -1.39 8.09 7.00
N ASP A 24 -0.68 9.20 6.76
CA ASP A 24 -0.66 10.39 7.62
C ASP A 24 -1.80 11.37 7.29
N ASP A 25 -2.61 11.06 6.27
CA ASP A 25 -3.79 11.85 5.94
C ASP A 25 -4.78 11.85 7.11
N ILE A 26 -5.26 13.04 7.52
CA ILE A 26 -6.23 13.21 8.62
C ILE A 26 -7.46 12.31 8.48
N ARG A 27 -7.83 11.97 7.25
CA ARG A 27 -8.98 11.11 6.93
C ARG A 27 -8.74 9.64 7.29
N LEU A 28 -7.49 9.25 7.50
CA LEU A 28 -7.02 7.94 7.97
C LEU A 28 -6.50 7.98 9.41
N SER A 29 -6.71 9.08 10.14
CA SER A 29 -6.24 9.24 11.54
C SER A 29 -6.70 8.15 12.53
N GLY A 30 -7.75 7.40 12.18
CA GLY A 30 -8.22 6.22 12.95
C GLY A 30 -8.04 4.89 12.21
N PHE A 31 -7.12 4.82 11.25
CA PHE A 31 -6.84 3.59 10.51
C PHE A 31 -6.03 2.64 11.40
N GLU A 32 -6.58 1.45 11.62
CA GLU A 32 -5.97 0.42 12.47
C GLU A 32 -5.70 -0.86 11.67
N VAL A 33 -4.95 -1.80 12.26
CA VAL A 33 -4.63 -3.11 11.66
C VAL A 33 -5.86 -3.80 11.05
N GLY A 34 -7.00 -3.74 11.74
CA GLY A 34 -8.25 -4.36 11.29
C GLY A 34 -8.83 -3.75 10.00
N ASP A 35 -8.48 -2.50 9.67
CA ASP A 35 -8.97 -1.82 8.47
C ASP A 35 -8.22 -2.26 7.20
N PHE A 36 -7.06 -2.90 7.30
CA PHE A 36 -6.37 -3.51 6.15
C PHE A 36 -7.23 -4.53 5.40
N THR A 37 -8.06 -5.30 6.11
CA THR A 37 -8.99 -6.25 5.47
C THR A 37 -10.01 -5.54 4.58
N ARG A 38 -10.46 -4.34 4.99
CA ARG A 38 -11.42 -3.54 4.22
C ARG A 38 -10.73 -2.89 3.03
N LEU A 39 -9.53 -2.34 3.24
CA LEU A 39 -8.70 -1.79 2.17
C LEU A 39 -8.41 -2.84 1.09
N HIS A 40 -8.00 -4.05 1.48
CA HIS A 40 -7.71 -5.15 0.56
C HIS A 40 -8.91 -5.49 -0.34
N ARG A 41 -10.10 -5.61 0.25
CA ARG A 41 -11.33 -5.87 -0.49
C ARG A 41 -11.63 -4.79 -1.53
N GLU A 42 -11.38 -3.52 -1.21
CA GLU A 42 -11.60 -2.42 -2.15
C GLU A 42 -10.54 -2.40 -3.26
N ILE A 43 -9.30 -2.78 -2.95
CA ILE A 43 -8.23 -2.98 -3.94
C ILE A 43 -8.61 -4.11 -4.92
N GLU A 44 -9.05 -5.27 -4.42
CA GLU A 44 -9.48 -6.41 -5.24
C GLU A 44 -10.67 -6.07 -6.14
N LYS A 45 -11.70 -5.42 -5.59
CA LYS A 45 -12.89 -5.00 -6.37
C LYS A 45 -12.56 -4.09 -7.54
N ARG A 46 -11.46 -3.32 -7.44
CA ARG A 46 -11.03 -2.36 -8.44
C ARG A 46 -9.94 -2.90 -9.37
N ASP A 47 -9.54 -4.16 -9.18
CA ASP A 47 -8.47 -4.83 -9.94
C ASP A 47 -7.16 -4.01 -10.00
N ILE A 48 -6.78 -3.41 -8.87
CA ILE A 48 -5.60 -2.56 -8.77
C ILE A 48 -4.41 -3.42 -8.36
N LYS A 49 -3.44 -3.62 -9.27
CA LYS A 49 -2.22 -4.40 -8.97
C LYS A 49 -0.99 -3.58 -8.60
N VAL A 50 -1.06 -2.26 -8.67
CA VAL A 50 0.05 -1.35 -8.32
C VAL A 50 -0.38 -0.39 -7.21
N LEU A 51 0.30 -0.49 -6.08
CA LEU A 51 -0.02 0.19 -4.83
C LEU A 51 1.17 1.04 -4.36
N PHE A 52 0.91 2.28 -3.98
CA PHE A 52 1.87 3.19 -3.37
C PHE A 52 1.35 3.54 -1.98
N PHE A 53 2.13 3.24 -0.96
CA PHE A 53 1.81 3.47 0.44
C PHE A 53 2.78 4.48 1.02
N ASP A 54 2.27 5.64 1.39
CA ASP A 54 3.05 6.74 1.96
C ASP A 54 2.76 6.86 3.45
N GLU A 55 3.80 7.00 4.27
CA GLU A 55 3.75 7.08 5.74
C GLU A 55 3.05 5.87 6.41
N ILE A 56 3.04 4.70 5.77
CA ILE A 56 2.33 3.51 6.25
C ILE A 56 2.80 3.01 7.61
N GLN A 57 4.03 3.34 8.01
CA GLN A 57 4.59 2.97 9.31
C GLN A 57 3.85 3.60 10.50
N VAL A 58 2.94 4.55 10.26
CA VAL A 58 1.99 5.05 11.28
C VAL A 58 1.01 3.96 11.73
N VAL A 59 0.75 2.95 10.90
CA VAL A 59 -0.16 1.84 11.21
C VAL A 59 0.64 0.65 11.74
N GLU A 60 0.21 0.09 12.87
CA GLU A 60 0.82 -1.13 13.41
C GLU A 60 0.72 -2.31 12.43
N GLU A 61 1.66 -3.24 12.52
CA GLU A 61 1.72 -4.48 11.72
C GLU A 61 1.66 -4.32 10.19
N TRP A 62 1.90 -3.12 9.67
CA TRP A 62 1.79 -2.82 8.24
C TRP A 62 2.71 -3.71 7.37
N GLU A 63 3.86 -4.14 7.89
CA GLU A 63 4.79 -5.00 7.15
C GLU A 63 4.16 -6.35 6.83
N LYS A 64 3.31 -6.89 7.71
CA LYS A 64 2.61 -8.17 7.46
C LYS A 64 1.66 -8.02 6.27
N TYR A 65 0.97 -6.89 6.19
CA TYR A 65 0.05 -6.59 5.10
C TYR A 65 0.78 -6.39 3.77
N VAL A 66 1.87 -5.63 3.75
CA VAL A 66 2.72 -5.47 2.56
C VAL A 66 3.27 -6.82 2.10
N ASN A 67 3.77 -7.65 3.03
CA ASN A 67 4.25 -9.00 2.70
C ASN A 67 3.15 -9.91 2.13
N GLN A 68 1.90 -9.76 2.57
CA GLN A 68 0.77 -10.48 1.97
C GLN A 68 0.54 -10.02 0.53
N LEU A 69 0.45 -8.71 0.30
CA LEU A 69 0.25 -8.14 -1.04
C LEU A 69 1.35 -8.59 -2.02
N LEU A 70 2.60 -8.64 -1.59
CA LEU A 70 3.70 -9.11 -2.44
C LEU A 70 3.57 -10.60 -2.81
N ARG A 71 3.09 -11.44 -1.89
CA ARG A 71 2.78 -12.86 -2.19
C ARG A 71 1.61 -13.02 -3.16
N ASP A 72 0.66 -12.10 -3.10
CA ASP A 72 -0.52 -12.06 -3.98
C ASP A 72 -0.22 -11.33 -5.32
N GLU A 73 1.07 -11.20 -5.66
CA GLU A 73 1.60 -10.63 -6.90
C GLU A 73 1.25 -9.16 -7.14
N TYR A 74 1.00 -8.39 -6.07
CA TYR A 74 0.89 -6.93 -6.16
C TYR A 74 2.27 -6.27 -6.24
N LYS A 75 2.36 -5.18 -6.99
CA LYS A 75 3.50 -4.26 -6.94
C LYS A 75 3.23 -3.24 -5.85
N VAL A 76 4.06 -3.19 -4.82
CA VAL A 76 3.89 -2.30 -3.68
C VAL A 76 5.13 -1.41 -3.53
N PHE A 77 4.92 -0.11 -3.47
CA PHE A 77 5.95 0.90 -3.20
C PHE A 77 5.63 1.54 -1.85
N VAL A 78 6.65 1.71 -1.00
CA VAL A 78 6.48 2.29 0.33
C VAL A 78 7.39 3.52 0.49
N THR A 79 6.84 4.61 1.03
CA THR A 79 7.57 5.84 1.37
C THR A 79 7.30 6.24 2.81
N GLY A 80 8.24 6.96 3.43
CA GLY A 80 8.03 7.61 4.73
C GLY A 80 9.12 8.66 4.99
N SER A 81 8.80 9.71 5.74
CA SER A 81 9.71 10.83 6.03
C SER A 81 11.01 10.42 6.75
N ASN A 82 10.99 9.29 7.47
CA ASN A 82 12.18 8.67 8.08
C ASN A 82 12.63 7.37 7.37
N ALA A 83 11.93 6.97 6.32
CA ALA A 83 12.24 5.79 5.53
C ALA A 83 12.60 6.26 4.11
N SER A 84 13.89 6.33 3.78
CA SER A 84 14.34 6.47 2.38
C SER A 84 13.48 5.55 1.50
N MET A 85 12.82 6.08 0.46
CA MET A 85 11.85 5.36 -0.40
C MET A 85 12.21 3.87 -0.51
N LEU A 86 11.53 3.05 0.29
CA LEU A 86 11.80 1.63 0.35
C LEU A 86 11.09 1.03 -0.86
N SER A 87 11.82 0.99 -1.97
CA SER A 87 11.50 0.09 -3.06
C SER A 87 11.62 -1.32 -2.51
N VAL A 88 10.52 -1.90 -2.05
CA VAL A 88 10.40 -3.35 -1.88
C VAL A 88 10.10 -3.95 -3.28
N GLU A 89 10.87 -3.56 -4.29
CA GLU A 89 11.01 -4.40 -5.48
C GLU A 89 11.70 -5.67 -4.98
N LEU A 90 11.13 -6.87 -5.11
CA LEU A 90 11.12 -7.65 -6.35
C LEU A 90 10.01 -8.72 -6.31
N GLY A 91 8.74 -8.33 -6.47
CA GLY A 91 7.65 -9.27 -6.77
C GLY A 91 7.78 -9.98 -8.14
N THR A 92 8.76 -9.60 -8.98
CA THR A 92 8.86 -10.11 -10.37
C THR A 92 10.28 -10.42 -10.88
N HIS A 93 11.37 -10.24 -10.13
CA HIS A 93 12.73 -10.55 -10.63
C HIS A 93 13.26 -11.95 -10.26
N LEU A 94 12.49 -12.76 -9.51
CA LEU A 94 12.83 -14.16 -9.22
C LEU A 94 12.22 -15.19 -10.20
N THR A 95 11.72 -14.75 -11.36
CA THR A 95 11.75 -15.60 -12.58
C THR A 95 13.11 -15.56 -13.29
N GLY A 96 14.11 -14.89 -12.70
CA GLY A 96 15.50 -15.00 -13.08
C GLY A 96 15.92 -14.04 -14.18
N ARG A 97 16.40 -12.85 -13.78
CA ARG A 97 17.50 -12.07 -14.39
C ARG A 97 17.69 -10.74 -13.63
N GLN A 98 18.96 -10.43 -13.36
CA GLN A 98 19.66 -9.25 -12.79
C GLN A 98 18.84 -7.93 -12.61
N LEU A 99 19.13 -7.05 -11.64
CA LEU A 99 20.41 -6.35 -11.40
C LEU A 99 20.54 -5.87 -9.94
N SER A 100 21.75 -6.00 -9.41
CA SER A 100 22.26 -5.21 -8.30
C SER A 100 22.69 -3.85 -8.82
N GLU A 101 22.10 -2.76 -8.35
CA GLU A 101 22.82 -1.47 -8.28
C GLU A 101 22.50 -0.79 -6.96
N SER A 102 23.57 -0.53 -6.22
CA SER A 102 23.59 0.25 -4.99
C SER A 102 23.40 1.73 -5.29
N PHE A 103 22.63 2.42 -4.45
CA PHE A 103 22.85 3.82 -4.08
C PHE A 103 22.60 3.98 -2.59
#